data_AF-A0A832BJ22-F1
#
_entry.id   AF-A0A832BJ22-F1
#
_cell.length_a   1.000
_cell.length_b   1.000
_cell.length_c   1.000
_cell.angle_alpha   90.00
_cell.angle_beta   90.00
_cell.angle_gamma   90.00
#
_symmetry.space_group_name_H-M   'P 1'
#
loop_
_entity.id
_entity.type
_entity.pdbx_description
1 polymer ?
#
loop_
_entity_poly.entity_id
_entity_poly.type
_entity_poly.pdbx_seq_one_letter_code
_entity_poly.pdbx_strand_id
1 'polypeptide(L)'
;MKYMWMVLIIAIVFSSCKKYSSCEGITTDAVIVDSGPIEADGCGWAVKVGDNVYHPSQLDAAFRENNLQVRIRFKNSGKNFVCGIAGIGLPEIDLLYIRKK
;
A
#
# COMPACT_ATOMS: atom_id res chain seq x y z
N MET A 1 41.99 27.21 -33.47
CA MET A 1 40.83 26.30 -33.52
C MET A 1 41.01 25.26 -32.41
N LYS A 2 40.66 25.61 -31.17
CA LYS A 2 41.15 24.89 -29.97
C LYS A 2 40.06 24.58 -28.93
N TYR A 3 38.78 24.84 -29.23
CA TYR A 3 37.68 24.63 -28.28
C TYR A 3 36.41 24.20 -29.03
N MET A 4 36.48 23.09 -29.76
CA MET A 4 35.30 22.50 -30.41
C MET A 4 35.14 21.03 -30.01
N TRP A 5 35.23 20.77 -28.70
CA TRP A 5 34.79 19.52 -28.08
C TRP A 5 34.43 19.72 -26.60
N MET A 6 33.78 20.84 -26.28
CA MET A 6 33.57 21.24 -24.88
C MET A 6 32.13 21.67 -24.58
N VAL A 7 31.13 21.10 -25.27
CA VAL A 7 29.71 21.33 -24.94
C VAL A 7 28.84 20.13 -25.36
N LEU A 8 28.85 19.04 -24.60
CA LEU A 8 27.77 18.02 -24.72
C LEU A 8 27.63 17.14 -23.46
N ILE A 9 27.76 17.71 -22.26
CA ILE A 9 27.49 17.00 -20.98
C ILE A 9 26.72 17.92 -20.02
N ILE A 10 25.71 18.63 -20.52
CA ILE A 10 24.80 19.43 -19.69
C ILE A 10 23.37 19.11 -20.13
N ALA A 11 22.52 18.83 -19.13
CA ALA A 11 21.17 18.29 -19.21
C ALA A 11 21.20 16.79 -19.56
N ILE A 12 20.99 15.87 -18.64
CA ILE A 12 19.68 15.66 -18.01
C ILE A 12 19.91 15.04 -16.62
N VAL A 13 19.69 15.82 -15.55
CA VAL A 13 19.45 15.28 -14.21
C VAL A 13 18.18 15.93 -13.68
N PHE A 14 17.05 15.58 -14.29
CA PHE A 14 15.75 15.74 -13.62
C PHE A 14 15.57 14.53 -12.70
N SER A 15 16.31 14.53 -11.58
CA SER A 15 16.07 13.58 -10.51
C SER A 15 14.73 13.92 -9.87
N SER A 16 13.72 13.18 -10.33
CA SER A 16 12.35 13.08 -9.84
C SER A 16 12.20 13.38 -8.35
N CYS A 17 11.48 14.45 -8.03
CA CYS A 17 10.96 14.72 -6.70
C CYS A 17 10.22 13.48 -6.16
N LYS A 18 10.75 12.82 -5.13
CA LYS A 18 9.95 11.91 -4.31
C LYS A 18 9.19 12.79 -3.31
N LYS A 19 7.91 13.05 -3.58
CA LYS A 19 7.01 13.80 -2.69
C LYS A 19 6.89 13.02 -1.38
N TYR A 20 7.55 13.51 -0.33
CA TYR A 20 7.43 13.02 1.03
C TYR A 20 6.08 13.50 1.58
N SER A 21 5.06 12.65 1.60
CA SER A 21 3.77 12.95 2.22
C SER A 21 3.41 11.88 3.24
N SER A 22 4.22 11.79 4.30
CA SER A 22 3.94 10.94 5.47
C SER A 22 2.72 11.41 6.28
N CYS A 23 2.13 12.57 5.96
CA CYS A 23 1.00 13.16 6.70
C CYS A 23 -0.33 13.14 5.92
N GLU A 24 -0.33 12.80 4.63
CA GLU A 24 -1.52 12.85 3.77
C GLU A 24 -1.79 11.44 3.24
N GLY A 25 -2.86 10.80 3.73
CA GLY A 25 -3.15 9.41 3.37
C GLY A 25 -3.28 9.19 1.86
N ILE A 26 -2.82 8.03 1.40
CA ILE A 26 -2.73 7.62 0.00
C ILE A 26 -4.09 7.13 -0.47
N THR A 27 -4.60 7.73 -1.55
CA THR A 27 -5.83 7.27 -2.21
C THR A 27 -5.49 6.34 -3.38
N THR A 28 -6.07 5.15 -3.40
CA THR A 28 -5.82 4.17 -4.46
C THR A 28 -6.96 3.17 -4.59
N ASP A 29 -6.94 2.41 -5.68
CA ASP A 29 -7.81 1.26 -5.88
C ASP A 29 -7.22 0.03 -5.17
N ALA A 30 -8.09 -0.79 -4.59
CA ALA A 30 -7.70 -1.96 -3.82
C ALA A 30 -8.74 -3.09 -3.96
N VAL A 31 -8.36 -4.27 -3.48
CA VAL A 31 -9.24 -5.43 -3.40
C VAL A 31 -9.26 -5.93 -1.96
N ILE A 32 -10.44 -6.11 -1.39
CA ILE A 32 -10.59 -6.78 -0.10
C ILE A 32 -10.46 -8.29 -0.33
N VAL A 33 -9.62 -8.95 0.46
CA VAL A 33 -9.39 -10.40 0.36
C VAL A 33 -9.55 -11.05 1.72
N ASP A 34 -10.19 -12.22 1.75
CA ASP A 34 -10.24 -13.08 2.91
C ASP A 34 -9.03 -14.03 2.88
N SER A 35 -8.11 -13.85 3.82
CA SER A 35 -6.90 -14.66 3.96
C SER A 35 -7.08 -15.80 4.98
N GLY A 36 -8.33 -16.15 5.32
CA GLY A 36 -8.67 -17.22 6.24
C GLY A 36 -8.66 -16.79 7.71
N PRO A 37 -9.28 -17.58 8.60
CA PRO A 37 -9.37 -17.26 10.02
C PRO A 37 -8.00 -17.31 10.69
N ILE A 38 -7.77 -16.38 11.62
CA ILE A 38 -6.47 -16.20 12.30
C ILE A 38 -6.11 -17.46 13.11
N GLU A 39 -7.11 -18.09 13.74
CA GLU A 39 -6.93 -19.32 14.52
C GLU A 39 -6.53 -20.56 13.69
N ALA A 40 -6.69 -20.51 12.36
CA ALA A 40 -6.29 -21.58 11.44
C ALA A 40 -5.13 -21.14 10.53
N ASP A 41 -4.19 -20.37 11.10
CA ASP A 41 -3.01 -19.85 10.41
C ASP A 41 -3.31 -18.90 9.22
N GLY A 42 -4.51 -18.32 9.18
CA GLY A 42 -4.86 -17.24 8.27
C GLY A 42 -4.43 -15.86 8.77
N CYS A 43 -4.72 -14.84 7.95
CA CYS A 43 -4.46 -13.43 8.28
C CYS A 43 -5.73 -12.58 8.37
N GLY A 44 -6.90 -13.23 8.39
CA GLY A 44 -8.20 -12.58 8.39
C GLY A 44 -8.44 -11.77 7.12
N TRP A 45 -9.19 -10.69 7.27
CA TRP A 45 -9.44 -9.75 6.18
C TRP A 45 -8.21 -8.89 5.91
N ALA A 46 -7.82 -8.79 4.64
CA ALA A 46 -6.70 -8.01 4.19
C ALA A 46 -7.08 -7.10 3.00
N VAL A 47 -6.24 -6.10 2.77
CA VAL A 47 -6.38 -5.12 1.68
C VAL A 47 -5.22 -5.30 0.71
N LYS A 48 -5.52 -5.72 -0.53
CA LYS A 48 -4.54 -5.86 -1.59
C LYS A 48 -4.48 -4.60 -2.45
N VAL A 49 -3.30 -3.98 -2.54
CA VAL A 49 -3.02 -2.80 -3.37
C VAL A 49 -1.88 -3.15 -4.33
N GLY A 50 -2.21 -3.39 -5.60
CA GLY A 50 -1.26 -3.97 -6.54
C GLY A 50 -0.79 -5.35 -6.05
N ASP A 51 0.52 -5.52 -5.88
CA ASP A 51 1.13 -6.76 -5.37
C ASP A 51 1.30 -6.79 -3.85
N ASN A 52 1.04 -5.67 -3.17
CA ASN A 52 1.20 -5.57 -1.73
C ASN A 52 -0.08 -5.97 -0.99
N VAL A 53 0.09 -6.64 0.14
CA VAL A 53 -1.01 -7.04 1.04
C VAL A 53 -0.82 -6.34 2.38
N TYR A 54 -1.88 -5.71 2.86
CA TYR A 54 -1.90 -4.96 4.11
C TYR A 54 -2.96 -5.51 5.04
N HIS A 55 -2.70 -5.47 6.35
CA HIS A 55 -3.74 -5.69 7.35
C HIS A 55 -4.42 -4.35 7.68
N PRO A 56 -5.73 -4.20 7.48
CA PRO A 56 -6.43 -3.00 7.94
C PRO A 56 -6.59 -3.06 9.47
N SER A 57 -6.21 -1.99 10.18
CA SER A 57 -6.43 -1.91 11.64
C SER A 57 -7.89 -2.07 12.02
N GLN A 58 -8.80 -1.62 11.15
CA GLN A 58 -10.23 -1.87 11.22
C GLN A 58 -10.83 -1.99 9.80
N LEU A 59 -11.75 -2.94 9.61
CA LEU A 59 -12.55 -3.07 8.40
C LEU A 59 -14.02 -3.30 8.77
N ASP A 60 -14.88 -2.39 8.30
CA ASP A 60 -16.32 -2.46 8.49
C ASP A 60 -16.90 -3.72 7.82
N ALA A 61 -17.86 -4.35 8.50
CA ALA A 61 -18.49 -5.59 8.04
C ALA A 61 -19.14 -5.46 6.65
N ALA A 62 -19.60 -4.27 6.26
CA ALA A 62 -20.17 -4.00 4.94
C ALA A 62 -19.19 -4.18 3.77
N PHE A 63 -17.88 -4.24 4.07
CA PHE A 63 -16.81 -4.46 3.09
C PHE A 63 -16.11 -5.81 3.25
N ARG A 64 -16.55 -6.67 4.19
CA ARG A 64 -16.03 -8.03 4.41
C ARG A 64 -16.61 -9.00 3.38
N GLU A 65 -16.27 -8.76 2.13
CA GLU A 65 -16.66 -9.57 0.99
C GLU A 65 -15.39 -9.92 0.21
N ASN A 66 -15.15 -11.21 -0.01
CA ASN A 66 -13.92 -11.66 -0.66
C ASN A 66 -13.90 -11.20 -2.13
N ASN A 67 -12.74 -10.73 -2.58
CA ASN A 67 -12.53 -10.11 -3.90
C ASN A 67 -13.33 -8.83 -4.18
N LEU A 68 -13.83 -8.14 -3.15
CA LEU A 68 -14.55 -6.88 -3.32
C LEU A 68 -13.60 -5.77 -3.80
N GLN A 69 -13.90 -5.20 -4.97
CA GLN A 69 -13.17 -4.05 -5.50
C GLN A 69 -13.62 -2.76 -4.82
N VAL A 70 -12.65 -2.01 -4.30
CA VAL A 70 -12.90 -0.78 -3.54
C VAL A 70 -11.95 0.33 -3.97
N ARG A 71 -12.32 1.57 -3.65
CA ARG A 71 -11.40 2.69 -3.60
C ARG A 71 -11.19 3.08 -2.14
N ILE A 72 -9.94 3.15 -1.72
CA ILE A 72 -9.55 3.44 -0.34
C ILE A 72 -8.71 4.70 -0.26
N ARG A 73 -8.72 5.33 0.92
CA ARG A 73 -7.64 6.23 1.35
C ARG A 73 -7.08 5.68 2.65
N PHE A 74 -5.76 5.50 2.73
CA PHE A 74 -5.14 4.90 3.91
C PHE A 74 -3.82 5.58 4.29
N LYS A 75 -3.37 5.36 5.52
CA LYS A 75 -2.01 5.68 5.96
C LYS A 75 -1.39 4.44 6.60
N ASN A 76 -0.07 4.33 6.58
CA ASN A 76 0.64 3.29 7.32
C ASN A 76 0.51 3.58 8.83
N SER A 77 0.16 2.58 9.63
CA SER A 77 0.05 2.75 11.09
C SER A 77 1.42 2.66 11.79
N GLY A 78 2.46 2.23 11.07
CA GLY A 78 3.80 1.97 11.61
C GLY A 78 3.91 0.64 12.36
N LYS A 79 2.85 -0.17 12.36
CA LYS A 79 2.78 -1.47 13.01
C LYS A 79 2.79 -2.59 11.97
N ASN A 80 3.12 -3.79 12.44
CA ASN A 80 2.93 -5.02 11.68
C ASN A 80 1.95 -5.92 12.42
N PHE A 81 1.00 -6.47 11.69
CA PHE A 81 0.11 -7.51 12.16
C PHE A 81 0.75 -8.87 11.87
N VAL A 82 1.10 -9.60 12.94
CA VAL A 82 1.73 -10.92 12.82
C VAL A 82 0.65 -11.98 12.69
N CYS A 83 0.71 -12.76 11.62
CA CYS A 83 -0.25 -13.83 11.33
C CYS A 83 0.40 -14.98 10.56
N GLY A 84 -0.35 -16.09 10.49
CA GLY A 84 0.07 -17.33 9.87
C GLY A 84 1.20 -18.08 10.57
N ILE A 85 1.43 -19.32 10.14
CA ILE A 85 2.37 -20.25 10.77
C ILE A 85 3.83 -19.75 10.75
N ALA A 86 4.18 -18.98 9.73
CA ALA A 86 5.53 -18.40 9.59
C ALA A 86 5.73 -17.13 10.44
N GLY A 87 4.66 -16.60 11.06
CA GLY A 87 4.71 -15.36 11.83
C GLY A 87 5.14 -14.14 11.00
N ILE A 88 4.80 -14.11 9.71
CA ILE A 88 5.18 -13.01 8.84
C ILE A 88 4.32 -11.80 9.20
N GLY A 89 4.98 -10.68 9.50
CA GLY A 89 4.31 -9.42 9.77
C GLY A 89 3.78 -8.79 8.50
N LEU A 90 2.46 -8.66 8.37
CA LEU A 90 1.83 -7.82 7.37
C LEU A 90 1.89 -6.36 7.82
N PRO A 91 2.27 -5.41 6.95
CA PRO A 91 2.18 -3.99 7.28
C PRO A 91 0.72 -3.61 7.57
N GLU A 92 0.49 -2.95 8.71
CA GLU A 92 -0.82 -2.50 9.11
C GLU A 92 -1.13 -1.09 8.55
N ILE A 93 -2.37 -0.90 8.10
CA ILE A 93 -2.85 0.38 7.58
C ILE A 93 -4.09 0.87 8.32
N ASP A 94 -4.16 2.17 8.53
CA ASP A 94 -5.38 2.83 8.98
C ASP A 94 -6.18 3.29 7.77
N LEU A 95 -7.39 2.73 7.62
CA LEU A 95 -8.34 3.17 6.60
C LEU A 95 -8.95 4.51 7.02
N LEU A 96 -8.69 5.55 6.24
CA LEU A 96 -9.28 6.88 6.39
C LEU A 96 -10.59 6.99 5.61
N TYR A 97 -10.72 6.22 4.52
CA TYR A 97 -11.89 6.19 3.65
C TYR A 97 -11.94 4.86 2.90
N ILE A 98 -13.15 4.36 2.65
CA ILE A 98 -13.42 3.21 1.80
C ILE A 98 -14.78 3.35 1.11
N ARG A 99 -14.85 3.00 -0.17
CA ARG A 99 -16.12 2.82 -0.90
C ARG A 99 -16.04 1.67 -1.89
N LYS A 100 -17.19 1.07 -2.19
CA LYS A 100 -17.32 0.11 -3.30
C LYS A 100 -17.09 0.86 -4.62
N LYS A 101 -16.50 0.18 -5.60
CA LYS A 101 -16.41 0.69 -6.96
C LYS A 101 -17.74 0.58 -7.69
#